data_AF-A0A3D5V7G6-F1
#
_entry.id   AF-A0A3D5V7G6-F1
#
_cell.length_a   1.000
_cell.length_b   1.000
_cell.length_c   1.000
_cell.angle_alpha   90.00
_cell.angle_beta   90.00
_cell.angle_gamma   90.00
#
_symmetry.space_group_name_H-M   'P 1'
#
loop_
_entity.id
_entity.type
_entity.pdbx_description
1 polymer ?
#
loop_
_entity_poly.entity_id
_entity_poly.type
_entity_poly.pdbx_seq_one_letter_code
_entity_poly.pdbx_strand_id
1 'polypeptide(L)'
;YQEFTELMTVMIAVLIFGAVVLALVVLYNLGILSFIERQRELATLKVLGFRTRKIRSLLITQNFWLTGVGIIVGIPVGYLLIGFIMGTMPVSMDMMVAIEPLTIIISAVGTLLVSFLVSLMFSKKVQTLDMVGSLKGVE
;
A
#
# COMPACT_ATOMS: atom_id res chain seq x y z
N TYR A 1 34.92 -6.59 6.15
CA TYR A 1 33.64 -7.35 6.16
C TYR A 1 32.58 -6.65 6.98
N GLN A 2 32.80 -6.33 8.26
CA GLN A 2 31.81 -5.59 9.08
C GLN A 2 31.38 -4.25 8.47
N GLU A 3 32.33 -3.41 8.01
CA GLU A 3 31.98 -2.14 7.35
C GLU A 3 31.14 -2.34 6.07
N PHE A 4 31.43 -3.37 5.27
CA PHE A 4 30.67 -3.66 4.05
C PHE A 4 29.24 -4.12 4.35
N THR A 5 29.05 -4.94 5.39
CA THR A 5 27.72 -5.36 5.85
C THR A 5 26.92 -4.17 6.41
N GLU A 6 27.54 -3.29 7.19
CA GLU A 6 26.87 -2.09 7.71
C GLU A 6 26.43 -1.15 6.59
N LEU A 7 27.29 -0.88 5.60
CA LEU A 7 26.94 -0.08 4.43
C LEU A 7 25.77 -0.68 3.65
N MET A 8 25.74 -2.01 3.49
CA MET A 8 24.64 -2.70 2.83
C MET A 8 23.34 -2.60 3.63
N THR A 9 23.39 -2.73 4.96
CA THR A 9 22.21 -2.56 5.84
C THR A 9 21.65 -1.14 5.76
N VAL A 10 22.50 -0.11 5.79
CA VAL A 10 22.06 1.29 5.65
C VAL A 10 21.41 1.53 4.30
N MET A 11 22.01 1.02 3.21
CA MET A 11 21.43 1.14 1.87
C MET A 11 20.05 0.47 1.78
N ILE A 12 19.92 -0.75 2.29
CA ILE A 12 18.63 -1.46 2.35
C ILE A 12 17.61 -0.66 3.16
N ALA A 13 17.99 -0.09 4.31
CA ALA A 13 17.10 0.71 5.14
C ALA A 13 16.59 1.97 4.41
N VAL A 14 17.46 2.67 3.67
CA VAL A 14 17.08 3.83 2.85
C VAL A 14 16.12 3.43 1.74
N LEU A 15 16.35 2.30 1.06
CA LEU A 15 15.46 1.79 0.02
C LEU A 15 14.08 1.42 0.58
N ILE A 16 14.02 0.73 1.72
CA ILE A 16 12.77 0.40 2.41
C ILE A 16 12.00 1.68 2.76
N PHE A 17 12.70 2.68 3.31
CA PHE A 17 12.09 3.96 3.65
C PHE A 17 11.51 4.65 2.41
N GLY A 18 12.28 4.73 1.32
CA GLY A 18 11.81 5.30 0.05
C GLY A 18 10.60 4.57 -0.52
N ALA A 19 10.59 3.23 -0.46
CA ALA A 19 9.46 2.42 -0.90
C ALA A 19 8.19 2.70 -0.08
N VAL A 20 8.29 2.84 1.24
CA VAL A 20 7.16 3.18 2.12
C VAL A 20 6.61 4.57 1.78
N VAL A 21 7.48 5.56 1.56
CA VAL A 21 7.05 6.92 1.17
C VAL A 21 6.35 6.91 -0.19
N LEU A 22 6.88 6.18 -1.17
CA LEU A 22 6.27 6.06 -2.48
C LEU A 22 4.89 5.38 -2.38
N ALA A 23 4.79 4.29 -1.63
CA ALA A 23 3.53 3.61 -1.38
C ALA A 23 2.49 4.55 -0.72
N LEU A 24 2.91 5.36 0.25
CA LEU A 24 2.06 6.39 0.87
C LEU A 24 1.49 7.35 -0.17
N VAL A 25 2.33 7.91 -1.03
CA VAL A 25 1.92 8.88 -2.07
C VAL A 25 0.96 8.25 -3.07
N VAL A 26 1.29 7.06 -3.58
CA VAL A 26 0.48 6.36 -4.59
C VAL A 26 -0.89 5.97 -4.03
N LEU A 27 -0.94 5.32 -2.87
CA LEU A 27 -2.19 4.91 -2.24
C LEU A 27 -3.07 6.11 -1.87
N TYR A 28 -2.47 7.22 -1.40
CA TYR A 28 -3.21 8.44 -1.12
C TYR A 28 -3.86 9.03 -2.37
N ASN A 29 -3.09 9.16 -3.46
CA ASN A 29 -3.59 9.66 -4.74
C ASN A 29 -4.68 8.77 -5.31
N LEU A 30 -4.50 7.45 -5.27
CA LEU A 30 -5.48 6.48 -5.75
C LEU A 30 -6.76 6.53 -4.92
N GLY A 31 -6.66 6.69 -3.60
CA GLY A 31 -7.81 6.87 -2.72
C GLY A 31 -8.63 8.11 -3.10
N ILE A 32 -7.97 9.26 -3.30
CA ILE A 32 -8.65 10.50 -3.69
C ILE A 32 -9.31 10.33 -5.06
N LEU A 33 -8.59 9.78 -6.04
CA LEU A 33 -9.12 9.54 -7.38
C LEU A 33 -10.36 8.65 -7.33
N SER A 34 -10.28 7.51 -6.64
CA SER A 34 -11.40 6.57 -6.49
C SER A 34 -12.63 7.21 -5.82
N PHE A 35 -12.39 8.12 -4.86
CA PHE A 35 -13.47 8.87 -4.22
C PHE A 35 -14.14 9.85 -5.19
N ILE A 36 -13.35 10.58 -5.99
CA ILE A 36 -13.86 11.52 -6.99
C ILE A 36 -14.65 10.80 -8.08
N GLU A 37 -14.10 9.72 -8.64
CA GLU A 37 -14.75 8.93 -9.69
C GLU A 37 -16.12 8.38 -9.24
N ARG A 38 -16.23 8.00 -7.96
CA ARG A 38 -17.44 7.39 -7.40
C ARG A 38 -18.33 8.37 -6.64
N GLN A 39 -18.05 9.67 -6.71
CA GLN A 39 -18.79 10.68 -5.95
C GLN A 39 -20.32 10.62 -6.20
N ARG A 40 -20.73 10.38 -7.45
CA ARG A 40 -22.15 10.23 -7.81
C ARG A 40 -22.79 8.98 -7.18
N GLU A 41 -22.08 7.85 -7.17
CA GLU A 41 -22.54 6.61 -6.50
C GLU A 41 -22.65 6.81 -4.99
N LEU A 42 -21.69 7.51 -4.39
CA LEU A 42 -21.71 7.79 -2.95
C LEU A 42 -22.86 8.74 -2.57
N ALA A 43 -23.19 9.69 -3.44
CA ALA A 43 -24.31 10.60 -3.26
C ALA A 43 -25.66 9.86 -3.30
N THR A 44 -25.87 8.94 -4.23
CA THR A 44 -27.12 8.14 -4.28
C THR A 44 -27.28 7.25 -3.05
N LEU A 45 -26.20 6.62 -2.58
CA LEU A 45 -26.22 5.85 -1.32
C LEU A 45 -26.60 6.72 -0.11
N LYS A 46 -26.13 7.97 -0.07
CA LYS A 46 -26.50 8.93 0.98
C LYS A 46 -27.98 9.28 0.94
N VAL A 47 -28.54 9.52 -0.25
CA VAL A 47 -29.97 9.80 -0.46
C VAL A 47 -30.85 8.61 -0.06
N LEU A 48 -30.36 7.38 -0.27
CA LEU A 48 -30.99 6.14 0.20
C LEU A 48 -30.90 5.94 1.74
N GLY A 49 -30.34 6.91 2.47
CA GLY A 49 -30.29 6.90 3.94
C GLY A 49 -29.07 6.18 4.52
N PHE A 50 -28.07 5.81 3.72
CA PHE A 50 -26.85 5.21 4.25
C PHE A 50 -26.00 6.25 5.00
N ARG A 51 -25.65 5.93 6.26
CA ARG A 51 -24.76 6.74 7.07
C ARG A 51 -23.36 6.79 6.44
N THR A 52 -22.72 7.97 6.46
CA THR A 52 -21.35 8.21 5.99
C THR A 52 -20.34 7.18 6.56
N ARG A 53 -20.55 6.71 7.80
CA ARG A 53 -19.71 5.68 8.43
C ARG A 53 -19.79 4.31 7.73
N LYS A 54 -20.96 3.91 7.24
CA LYS A 54 -21.13 2.66 6.45
C LYS A 54 -20.42 2.77 5.10
N ILE A 55 -20.61 3.89 4.40
CA ILE A 55 -19.93 4.17 3.12
C ILE A 55 -18.41 4.11 3.28
N ARG A 56 -17.88 4.74 4.34
CA ARG A 56 -16.46 4.69 4.69
C ARG A 56 -15.96 3.27 4.94
N SER A 57 -16.72 2.46 5.69
CA SER A 57 -16.37 1.07 5.94
C SER A 57 -16.30 0.25 4.66
N LEU A 58 -17.21 0.49 3.71
CA LEU A 58 -17.20 -0.19 2.42
C LEU A 58 -15.93 0.11 1.62
N LEU A 59 -15.53 1.39 1.55
CA LEU A 59 -14.30 1.81 0.87
C LEU A 59 -13.04 1.23 1.52
N ILE A 60 -12.99 1.16 2.86
CA ILE A 60 -11.87 0.54 3.58
C ILE A 60 -11.79 -0.96 3.27
N THR A 61 -12.92 -1.67 3.28
CA THR A 61 -12.97 -3.10 2.95
C THR A 61 -12.49 -3.38 1.52
N GLN A 62 -12.84 -2.52 0.56
CA GLN A 62 -12.35 -2.65 -0.82
C GLN A 62 -10.83 -2.48 -0.91
N ASN A 63 -10.28 -1.47 -0.22
CA ASN A 63 -8.82 -1.28 -0.14
C ASN A 63 -8.10 -2.44 0.55
N PHE A 64 -8.73 -3.03 1.57
CA PHE A 64 -8.18 -4.21 2.26
C PHE A 64 -8.11 -5.42 1.33
N TRP A 65 -9.18 -5.66 0.55
CA TRP A 65 -9.19 -6.70 -0.49
C TRP A 65 -8.09 -6.47 -1.54
N LEU A 66 -7.96 -5.23 -2.03
CA LEU A 66 -6.92 -4.87 -3.00
C LEU A 66 -5.51 -5.12 -2.44
N THR A 67 -5.29 -4.79 -1.17
CA THR A 67 -4.01 -5.05 -0.47
C THR A 67 -3.75 -6.55 -0.35
N GLY A 68 -4.77 -7.34 -0.01
CA GLY A 68 -4.66 -8.79 0.07
C GLY A 68 -4.23 -9.41 -1.25
N VAL A 69 -4.87 -9.01 -2.37
CA VAL A 69 -4.46 -9.43 -3.71
C VAL A 69 -3.04 -8.97 -4.03
N GLY A 70 -2.68 -7.73 -3.68
CA GLY A 70 -1.34 -7.19 -3.86
C GLY A 70 -0.25 -8.00 -3.15
N ILE A 71 -0.52 -8.52 -1.95
CA ILE A 71 0.43 -9.38 -1.22
C ILE A 71 0.54 -10.76 -1.88
N ILE A 72 -0.60 -11.35 -2.25
CA ILE A 72 -0.63 -12.66 -2.92
C ILE A 72 0.17 -12.64 -4.23
N VAL A 73 0.07 -11.54 -4.99
CA VAL A 73 0.82 -11.37 -6.24
C VAL A 73 2.25 -10.87 -5.99
N GLY A 74 2.47 -10.05 -4.96
CA GLY A 74 3.76 -9.46 -4.65
C GLY A 74 4.80 -10.50 -4.18
N ILE A 75 4.39 -11.49 -3.38
CA ILE A 75 5.27 -12.58 -2.91
C ILE A 75 5.91 -13.37 -4.08
N PRO A 76 5.14 -13.95 -5.03
CA PRO A 76 5.73 -14.71 -6.13
C PRO A 76 6.54 -13.82 -7.07
N VAL A 77 6.10 -12.58 -7.33
CA VAL A 77 6.88 -11.62 -8.14
C VAL A 77 8.21 -11.30 -7.47
N GLY A 78 8.23 -11.08 -6.15
CA GLY A 78 9.45 -10.85 -5.38
C GLY A 78 10.40 -12.06 -5.44
N TYR A 79 9.87 -13.28 -5.31
CA TYR A 79 10.67 -14.51 -5.43
C TYR A 79 11.29 -14.66 -6.82
N LEU A 80 10.52 -14.40 -7.88
CA LEU A 80 11.02 -14.42 -9.26
C LEU A 80 12.11 -13.36 -9.49
N LEU A 81 11.94 -12.17 -8.92
CA LEU A 81 12.89 -11.06 -9.06
C LEU A 81 14.22 -11.38 -8.36
N ILE A 82 14.17 -11.95 -7.15
CA ILE A 82 15.36 -12.44 -6.43
C ILE A 82 16.06 -13.52 -7.27
N GLY A 83 15.31 -14.51 -7.77
CA GLY A 83 15.86 -15.56 -8.62
C GLY A 83 16.52 -15.03 -9.90
N PHE A 84 15.91 -14.02 -10.54
CA PHE A 84 16.45 -13.37 -11.73
C PHE A 84 17.75 -12.63 -11.43
N ILE A 85 17.79 -11.83 -10.35
CA ILE A 85 19.01 -11.11 -9.95
C ILE A 85 20.14 -12.09 -9.65
N MET A 86 19.87 -13.17 -8.91
CA MET A 86 20.88 -14.18 -8.59
C MET A 86 21.40 -14.91 -9.83
N GLY A 87 20.53 -15.22 -10.79
CA GLY A 87 20.93 -15.83 -12.07
C GLY A 87 21.85 -14.95 -12.92
N THR A 88 21.93 -13.65 -12.64
CA THR A 88 22.82 -12.70 -13.33
C THR A 88 24.12 -12.42 -12.58
N MET A 89 24.30 -12.96 -11.37
CA MET A 89 25.51 -12.73 -10.58
C MET A 89 26.67 -13.67 -10.98
N PRO A 90 27.92 -13.20 -10.92
CA PRO A 90 29.09 -14.04 -11.16
C PRO A 90 29.26 -15.10 -10.07
N VAL A 91 29.80 -16.27 -10.42
CA VAL A 91 30.05 -17.41 -9.51
C VAL A 91 30.96 -17.05 -8.30
N SER A 92 31.72 -15.95 -8.40
CA SER A 92 32.56 -15.43 -7.30
C SER A 92 31.79 -14.64 -6.23
N MET A 93 30.52 -14.32 -6.47
CA MET A 93 29.60 -13.66 -5.53
C MET A 93 28.38 -14.55 -5.23
N ASP A 94 28.56 -15.87 -5.25
CA ASP A 94 27.50 -16.83 -4.99
C ASP A 94 27.09 -16.75 -3.51
N MET A 95 26.15 -15.84 -3.21
CA MET A 95 25.54 -15.70 -1.90
C MET A 95 24.37 -16.67 -1.81
N MET A 96 24.42 -17.60 -0.86
CA MET A 96 23.29 -18.49 -0.58
C MET A 96 22.07 -17.65 -0.19
N VAL A 97 21.05 -17.67 -1.06
CA VAL A 97 19.76 -17.07 -0.78
C VAL A 97 19.01 -17.94 0.22
N ALA A 98 19.10 -17.60 1.50
CA ALA A 98 18.29 -18.18 2.55
C ALA A 98 16.99 -17.36 2.68
N ILE A 99 15.95 -17.74 1.94
CA ILE A 99 14.60 -17.20 2.17
C ILE A 99 13.96 -18.01 3.29
N GLU A 100 14.12 -17.52 4.52
CA GLU A 100 13.41 -18.10 5.65
C GLU A 100 11.90 -17.76 5.59
N PRO A 101 11.03 -18.72 5.92
CA PRO A 101 9.58 -18.48 5.98
C PRO A 101 9.20 -17.31 6.91
N LEU A 102 9.99 -17.07 7.96
CA LEU A 102 9.80 -15.95 8.88
C LEU A 102 9.95 -14.59 8.18
N THR A 103 10.90 -14.44 7.27
CA THR A 103 11.11 -13.19 6.51
C THR A 103 9.94 -12.88 5.59
N ILE A 104 9.32 -13.92 5.01
CA ILE A 104 8.09 -13.77 4.21
C ILE A 104 6.93 -13.31 5.11
N ILE A 105 6.78 -13.90 6.30
CA ILE A 105 5.73 -13.49 7.24
C ILE A 105 5.93 -12.04 7.71
N ILE A 106 7.17 -11.67 8.08
CA ILE A 106 7.50 -10.31 8.54
C ILE A 106 7.25 -9.28 7.44
N SER A 107 7.65 -9.57 6.20
CA SER A 107 7.40 -8.68 5.06
C SER A 107 5.91 -8.56 4.71
N ALA A 108 5.15 -9.66 4.77
CA ALA A 108 3.71 -9.63 4.55
C ALA A 108 2.98 -8.81 5.63
N VAL A 109 3.32 -9.02 6.91
CA VAL A 109 2.76 -8.25 8.03
C VAL A 109 3.17 -6.79 7.95
N GLY A 110 4.43 -6.49 7.62
CA GLY A 110 4.92 -5.12 7.42
C GLY A 110 4.17 -4.40 6.31
N THR A 111 3.96 -5.08 5.17
CA THR A 111 3.20 -4.55 4.03
C THR A 111 1.74 -4.29 4.39
N LEU A 112 1.10 -5.22 5.12
CA LEU A 112 -0.26 -5.03 5.64
C LEU A 112 -0.36 -3.83 6.58
N LEU A 113 0.58 -3.70 7.53
CA LEU A 113 0.60 -2.60 8.48
C LEU A 113 0.77 -1.26 7.78
N VAL A 114 1.72 -1.16 6.85
CA VAL A 114 1.94 0.06 6.06
C VAL A 114 0.68 0.41 5.27
N SER A 115 0.13 -0.52 4.49
CA SER A 115 -1.09 -0.28 3.70
C SER A 115 -2.28 0.13 4.58
N PHE A 116 -2.46 -0.54 5.73
CA PHE A 116 -3.51 -0.22 6.69
C PHE A 116 -3.35 1.20 7.26
N LEU A 117 -2.14 1.59 7.67
CA LEU A 117 -1.84 2.94 8.17
C LEU A 117 -2.11 3.99 7.09
N VAL A 118 -1.70 3.74 5.84
CA VAL A 118 -1.94 4.65 4.72
C VAL A 118 -3.43 4.82 4.45
N SER A 119 -4.16 3.70 4.36
CA SER A 119 -5.61 3.67 4.15
C SER A 119 -6.34 4.41 5.28
N LEU A 120 -5.88 4.27 6.52
CA LEU A 120 -6.44 4.98 7.67
C LEU A 120 -6.18 6.49 7.62
N MET A 121 -4.98 6.91 7.23
CA MET A 121 -4.62 8.32 7.03
C MET A 121 -5.46 8.97 5.92
N PHE A 122 -5.57 8.31 4.77
CA PHE A 122 -6.45 8.71 3.68
C PHE A 122 -7.90 8.86 4.16
N SER A 123 -8.40 7.85 4.86
CA SER A 123 -9.78 7.79 5.34
C SER A 123 -10.12 8.86 6.38
N LYS A 124 -9.13 9.39 7.11
CA LYS A 124 -9.29 10.54 8.00
C LYS A 124 -9.33 11.86 7.22
N LYS A 125 -8.49 12.04 6.20
CA LYS A 125 -8.42 13.28 5.40
C LYS A 125 -9.65 13.46 4.48
N VAL A 126 -10.23 12.37 3.97
CA VAL A 126 -11.50 12.43 3.21
C VAL A 126 -12.66 13.02 4.03
N GLN A 127 -12.57 13.07 5.37
CA GLN A 127 -13.55 13.76 6.20
C GLN A 127 -13.53 15.29 6.03
N THR A 128 -12.45 15.88 5.50
CA THR A 128 -12.37 17.31 5.22
C THR A 128 -12.79 17.66 3.80
N LEU A 129 -12.89 16.67 2.91
CA LEU A 129 -13.55 16.83 1.61
C LEU A 129 -15.05 16.74 1.86
N ASP A 130 -15.60 17.88 2.28
CA ASP A 130 -17.01 18.05 2.56
C ASP A 130 -17.85 17.68 1.33
N MET A 131 -18.37 16.45 1.35
CA MET A 131 -19.34 15.95 0.38
C MET A 131 -20.67 16.73 0.46
N VAL A 132 -20.83 17.67 1.40
CA VAL A 132 -21.98 18.57 1.52
C VAL A 132 -21.71 19.94 0.88
N GLY A 133 -20.44 20.31 0.65
CA GLY A 133 -20.05 21.56 -0.01
C GLY A 133 -20.28 21.55 -1.53
N SER A 134 -20.20 20.38 -2.18
CA SER A 134 -20.46 20.27 -3.62
C SER A 134 -21.93 20.44 -4.02
N LEU A 135 -22.85 20.48 -3.06
CA LEU A 135 -24.26 20.85 -3.28
C LEU A 135 -24.57 22.32 -2.97
N LYS A 136 -23.65 23.07 -2.34
CA LYS A 136 -23.82 24.51 -2.09
C LYS A 136 -23.25 25.41 -3.18
N GLY A 137 -22.60 24.83 -4.20
CA GLY A 137 -22.05 25.56 -5.35
C GLY A 137 -22.98 25.61 -6.56
N VAL A 138 -24.27 25.27 -6.39
CA VAL A 138 -25.31 25.35 -7.44
C VAL A 138 -26.49 26.19 -6.94
N GLU A 139 -26.23 27.16 -6.07
CA GLU A 139 -27.08 28.35 -5.90
C GLU A 139 -26.31 29.57 -6.36
#